data_AF-A0A1I4CD94-F1
#
_entry.id   AF-A0A1I4CD94-F1
#
_cell.length_a   1.000
_cell.length_b   1.000
_cell.length_c   1.000
_cell.angle_alpha   90.00
_cell.angle_beta   90.00
_cell.angle_gamma   90.00
#
_symmetry.space_group_name_H-M   'P 1'
#
loop_
_entity.id
_entity.type
_entity.pdbx_description
1 polymer ?
#
loop_
_entity_poly.entity_id
_entity_poly.type
_entity_poly.pdbx_seq_one_letter_code
_entity_poly.pdbx_strand_id
1 'polypeptide(L)'
;MFKTRYEIEAYNAGVQAALDHAKIVAKALSADPSWKPTRIPFAADALDEFAEAGSLLLLPLPPKASSPAGTDPPSLSPSPAATANSISSPSPAKVNM
;
A
#
# COMPACT_ATOMS: atom_id res chain seq x y z
N MET A 1 19.39 -4.35 -3.89
CA MET A 1 18.43 -3.26 -4.20
C MET A 1 17.09 -3.66 -3.61
N PHE A 2 16.53 -2.86 -2.70
CA PHE A 2 15.22 -3.15 -2.09
C PHE A 2 14.11 -2.71 -3.07
N LYS A 3 13.15 -3.60 -3.37
CA LYS A 3 11.95 -3.24 -4.14
C LYS A 3 10.96 -2.53 -3.21
N THR A 4 10.37 -1.46 -3.68
CA THR A 4 9.27 -0.75 -3.01
C THR A 4 8.01 -1.60 -2.98
N ARG A 5 7.10 -1.30 -2.04
CA ARG A 5 5.79 -1.97 -1.97
C ARG A 5 5.04 -1.89 -3.30
N TYR A 6 5.03 -0.73 -3.93
CA TYR A 6 4.34 -0.51 -5.21
C TYR A 6 4.90 -1.38 -6.32
N GLU A 7 6.23 -1.55 -6.40
CA GLU A 7 6.86 -2.43 -7.39
C GLU A 7 6.52 -3.91 -7.14
N ILE A 8 6.40 -4.32 -5.88
CA ILE A 8 5.99 -5.69 -5.52
C ILE A 8 4.52 -5.91 -5.88
N GLU A 9 3.64 -4.94 -5.61
CA GLU A 9 2.22 -5.00 -5.99
C GLU A 9 2.05 -5.07 -7.52
N ALA A 10 2.76 -4.23 -8.28
CA ALA A 10 2.72 -4.25 -9.74
C ALA A 10 3.23 -5.57 -10.32
N TYR A 11 4.34 -6.09 -9.79
CA TYR A 11 4.88 -7.38 -10.20
C TYR A 11 3.90 -8.52 -9.88
N ASN A 12 3.36 -8.58 -8.66
CA ASN A 12 2.41 -9.62 -8.26
C ASN A 12 1.12 -9.55 -9.09
N ALA A 13 0.63 -8.35 -9.43
CA ALA A 13 -0.51 -8.18 -10.30
C ALA A 13 -0.24 -8.72 -11.72
N GLY A 14 0.96 -8.47 -12.27
CA GLY A 14 1.37 -9.01 -13.56
C GLY A 14 1.47 -10.55 -13.56
N VAL A 15 2.08 -11.13 -12.51
CA VAL A 15 2.15 -12.58 -12.31
C VAL A 15 0.74 -13.15 -12.22
N GLN A 16 -0.12 -12.61 -11.36
CA GLN A 16 -1.48 -13.11 -11.17
C GLN A 16 -2.27 -13.06 -12.48
N ALA A 17 -2.20 -11.97 -13.24
CA ALA A 17 -2.89 -11.83 -14.52
C ALA A 17 -2.45 -12.91 -15.53
N ALA A 18 -1.16 -13.27 -15.55
CA ALA A 18 -0.64 -14.31 -16.44
C ALA A 18 -1.15 -15.71 -16.03
N LEU A 19 -1.16 -16.01 -14.72
CA LEU A 19 -1.65 -17.30 -14.21
C LEU A 19 -3.17 -17.43 -14.42
N ASP A 20 -3.93 -16.36 -14.19
CA ASP A 20 -5.37 -16.33 -14.45
C ASP A 20 -5.66 -16.57 -15.94
N HIS A 21 -4.87 -15.97 -16.83
CA HIS A 21 -5.00 -16.20 -18.27
C HIS A 21 -4.70 -17.66 -18.65
N ALA A 22 -3.67 -18.27 -18.05
CA ALA A 22 -3.37 -19.69 -18.26
C ALA A 22 -4.55 -20.60 -17.87
N LYS A 23 -5.21 -20.32 -16.73
CA LYS A 23 -6.42 -21.06 -16.31
C LYS A 23 -7.59 -20.90 -17.27
N ILE A 24 -7.80 -19.69 -17.80
CA ILE A 24 -8.85 -19.43 -18.80
C ILE A 24 -8.58 -20.25 -20.07
N VAL A 25 -7.33 -20.28 -20.55
CA VAL A 25 -6.94 -21.05 -21.73
C VAL A 25 -7.08 -22.56 -21.47
N ALA A 26 -6.61 -23.06 -20.33
CA ALA A 26 -6.77 -24.46 -19.93
C ALA A 26 -8.24 -24.89 -19.97
N LYS A 27 -9.13 -24.08 -19.37
CA LYS A 27 -10.57 -24.34 -19.37
C LYS A 27 -11.16 -24.34 -20.77
N ALA A 28 -10.75 -23.40 -21.63
CA ALA A 28 -11.23 -23.32 -23.01
C ALA A 28 -10.82 -24.56 -23.82
N LEU A 29 -9.58 -25.03 -23.64
CA LEU A 29 -9.06 -26.24 -24.26
C LEU A 29 -9.80 -27.51 -23.80
N SER A 30 -10.12 -27.61 -22.50
CA SER A 30 -10.86 -28.75 -21.95
C SER A 30 -12.35 -28.76 -22.32
N ALA A 31 -12.93 -27.60 -22.63
CA ALA A 31 -14.36 -27.47 -22.90
C ALA A 31 -14.74 -27.82 -24.35
N ASP A 32 -13.78 -27.87 -25.28
CA ASP A 32 -14.06 -28.10 -26.70
C ASP A 32 -13.88 -29.58 -27.07
N PRO A 33 -14.97 -30.29 -27.42
CA PRO A 33 -14.94 -31.72 -27.72
C PRO A 33 -14.40 -32.04 -29.12
N SER A 34 -14.15 -31.04 -29.97
CA SER A 34 -13.66 -31.24 -31.33
C SER A 34 -12.16 -31.54 -31.41
N TRP A 35 -11.44 -31.33 -30.31
CA TRP A 35 -9.99 -31.48 -30.27
C TRP A 35 -9.57 -32.94 -30.16
N LYS A 36 -8.52 -33.31 -30.89
CA LYS A 36 -8.02 -34.69 -30.87
C LYS A 36 -7.49 -35.04 -29.46
N PRO A 37 -7.85 -36.21 -28.90
CA PRO A 37 -7.65 -36.55 -27.48
C PRO A 37 -6.20 -36.61 -26.98
N THR A 38 -5.18 -36.51 -27.85
CA THR A 38 -3.79 -36.79 -27.47
C THR A 38 -2.90 -35.57 -27.23
N ARG A 39 -3.25 -34.36 -27.68
CA ARG A 39 -2.39 -33.17 -27.48
C ARG A 39 -3.01 -32.07 -26.62
N ILE A 40 -4.33 -32.03 -26.56
CA ILE A 40 -5.08 -30.91 -26.00
C ILE A 40 -5.41 -31.11 -24.52
N PRO A 41 -5.76 -32.33 -24.06
CA PRO A 41 -5.83 -32.61 -22.63
C PRO A 41 -4.50 -32.36 -21.92
N PHE A 42 -3.38 -32.81 -22.51
CA PHE A 42 -2.04 -32.53 -21.97
C PHE A 42 -1.74 -31.03 -21.87
N ALA A 43 -2.10 -30.24 -22.89
CA ALA A 43 -1.88 -28.81 -22.87
C ALA A 43 -2.75 -28.09 -21.83
N ALA A 44 -4.00 -28.51 -21.65
CA ALA A 44 -4.88 -27.98 -20.63
C ALA A 44 -4.36 -28.30 -19.22
N ASP A 45 -4.01 -29.56 -18.96
CA ASP A 45 -3.46 -30.00 -17.67
C ASP A 45 -2.14 -29.29 -17.35
N ALA A 46 -1.24 -29.16 -18.34
CA ALA A 46 0.03 -28.45 -18.17
C ALA A 46 -0.15 -26.96 -17.89
N LEU A 47 -1.16 -26.31 -18.49
CA LEU A 47 -1.47 -24.90 -18.22
C LEU A 47 -2.06 -24.69 -16.82
N ASP A 48 -2.89 -25.62 -16.36
CA ASP A 48 -3.46 -25.57 -15.01
C ASP A 48 -2.37 -25.82 -13.95
N GLU A 49 -1.51 -26.82 -14.17
CA GLU A 49 -0.34 -27.08 -13.31
C GLU A 49 0.63 -25.89 -13.30
N PHE A 50 0.89 -25.27 -14.45
CA PHE A 50 1.69 -24.05 -14.54
C PHE A 50 1.08 -22.91 -13.71
N ALA A 51 -0.25 -22.73 -13.77
CA ALA A 51 -0.92 -21.68 -13.03
C ALA A 51 -0.84 -21.89 -11.50
N GLU A 52 -0.99 -23.14 -11.05
CA GLU A 52 -0.84 -23.52 -9.63
C GLU A 52 0.60 -23.35 -9.15
N ALA A 53 1.57 -23.91 -9.88
CA ALA A 53 2.99 -23.83 -9.52
C ALA A 53 3.53 -22.38 -9.60
N GLY A 54 3.05 -21.59 -10.56
CA GLY A 54 3.46 -20.21 -10.76
C GLY A 54 3.05 -19.26 -9.62
N SER A 55 2.13 -19.65 -8.75
CA SER A 55 1.77 -18.89 -7.54
C SER A 55 2.97 -18.68 -6.61
N LEU A 56 3.98 -19.57 -6.66
CA LEU A 56 5.24 -19.45 -5.92
C LEU A 56 6.11 -18.26 -6.36
N LEU A 57 5.82 -17.67 -7.53
CA LEU A 57 6.53 -16.50 -8.02
C LEU A 57 6.07 -15.20 -7.33
N LEU A 58 4.94 -15.22 -6.61
CA LEU A 58 4.42 -14.07 -5.89
C LEU A 58 5.37 -13.65 -4.76
N LEU A 59 5.72 -12.37 -4.75
CA LEU A 59 6.61 -11.81 -3.76
C LEU A 59 5.81 -11.40 -2.51
N PRO A 60 6.37 -11.59 -1.30
CA PRO A 60 5.72 -11.16 -0.07
C PRO A 60 5.59 -9.63 -0.04
N LEU A 61 4.39 -9.14 0.31
CA LEU A 61 4.14 -7.72 0.46
C LEU A 61 4.73 -7.20 1.78
N PRO A 62 5.51 -6.11 1.75
CA PRO A 62 5.96 -5.47 2.98
C PRO A 62 4.75 -4.92 3.75
N PRO A 63 4.81 -4.90 5.10
CA PRO A 63 3.72 -4.38 5.93
C PRO A 63 3.37 -2.96 5.51
N LYS A 64 2.07 -2.64 5.58
CA LYS A 64 1.61 -1.27 5.31
C LYS A 64 2.23 -0.41 6.39
N ALA A 65 2.92 0.67 6.00
CA ALA A 65 3.29 1.68 6.96
C ALA A 65 2.00 2.15 7.64
N SER A 66 1.89 1.90 8.94
CA SER A 66 0.81 2.47 9.73
C SER A 66 0.90 3.97 9.55
N SER A 67 -0.13 4.57 8.93
CA SER A 67 -0.27 6.02 8.97
C SER A 67 -0.19 6.42 10.45
N PRO A 68 0.65 7.38 10.85
CA PRO A 68 0.52 7.91 12.19
C PRO A 68 -0.92 8.41 12.29
N ALA A 69 -1.70 7.78 13.16
CA ALA A 69 -3.02 8.29 13.53
C ALA A 69 -2.81 9.78 13.82
N GLY A 70 -3.56 10.62 13.12
CA GLY A 70 -3.41 12.06 13.14
C GLY A 70 -3.14 12.53 14.55
N THR A 71 -1.91 12.96 14.79
CA THR A 71 -1.64 13.79 15.96
C THR A 71 -2.36 15.08 15.61
N ASP A 72 -3.54 15.28 16.20
CA ASP A 72 -4.27 16.53 16.04
C ASP A 72 -3.28 17.67 16.27
N PRO A 73 -3.16 18.63 15.33
CA PRO A 73 -2.33 19.80 15.58
C PRO A 73 -2.83 20.47 16.86
N PRO A 74 -1.95 20.96 17.76
CA PRO A 74 -2.40 21.66 18.94
C PRO A 74 -3.28 22.83 18.50
N SER A 75 -4.56 22.80 18.89
CA SER A 75 -5.50 23.89 18.67
C SER A 75 -5.01 25.10 19.45
N LEU A 76 -4.24 25.97 18.80
CA LEU A 76 -3.90 27.29 19.32
C LEU A 76 -5.15 28.18 19.19
N SER A 77 -6.08 28.04 20.14
CA SER A 77 -7.12 29.04 20.34
C SER A 77 -6.46 30.31 20.88
N PRO A 78 -6.57 31.48 20.21
CA PRO A 78 -6.08 32.72 20.77
C PRO A 78 -7.03 33.14 21.91
N SER A 79 -6.56 33.05 23.15
CA SER A 79 -7.21 33.72 24.29
C SER A 79 -6.65 35.15 24.37
N PRO A 80 -7.45 36.20 24.10
CA PRO A 80 -7.00 37.57 24.25
C PRO A 80 -7.17 38.04 25.69
N ALA A 81 -6.24 38.92 26.06
CA ALA A 81 -6.24 39.81 27.22
C ALA A 81 -5.74 39.22 28.55
N ALA A 82 -4.44 39.46 28.74
CA ALA A 82 -3.80 39.61 30.03
C ALA A 82 -4.49 40.69 30.87
N THR A 83 -4.90 40.34 32.08
CA THR A 83 -5.14 41.32 33.15
C THR A 83 -3.95 41.24 34.09
N ALA A 84 -3.06 42.22 33.94
CA ALA A 84 -1.96 42.49 34.85
C ALA A 84 -2.50 42.76 36.25
N ASN A 85 -1.95 42.09 37.26
CA ASN A 85 -1.98 42.59 38.62
C ASN A 85 -0.71 42.20 39.36
N SER A 86 -0.16 43.22 40.02
CA SER A 86 0.86 43.17 41.07
C SER A 86 2.30 43.01 40.61
N ILE A 87 3.06 44.12 40.62
CA ILE A 87 4.28 44.28 41.44
C ILE A 87 4.53 45.77 41.66
N SER A 88 4.72 46.11 42.92
CA SER A 88 4.93 47.42 43.53
C SER A 88 6.24 48.10 43.10
N SER A 89 6.22 49.44 43.12
CA SER A 89 7.35 50.36 42.90
C SER A 89 8.55 50.14 43.85
N PRO A 90 9.74 50.68 43.51
CA PRO A 90 10.07 52.04 43.96
C PRO A 90 10.81 52.95 42.94
N SER A 91 10.63 54.26 43.15
CA SER A 91 11.40 55.44 42.63
C SER A 91 12.90 55.37 43.03
N PRO A 92 13.88 56.19 42.56
CA PRO A 92 13.78 57.51 41.90
C PRO A 92 14.78 57.81 40.74
N ALA A 93 14.60 58.92 40.01
CA ALA A 93 15.63 59.94 39.76
C ALA A 93 15.15 61.06 38.80
N LYS A 94 15.61 62.27 39.13
CA LYS A 94 15.31 63.58 38.55
C LYS A 94 16.34 63.89 37.45
N VAL A 95 15.94 64.35 36.27
CA VAL A 95 16.81 65.11 35.35
C VAL A 95 16.01 66.22 34.68
N ASN A 96 16.47 67.46 34.91
CA ASN A 96 16.02 68.73 34.33
C ASN A 96 16.10 68.75 32.80
N MET A 97 15.17 69.45 32.15
CA MET A 97 15.45 70.62 31.32
C MET A 97 14.26 71.58 31.37
#